data_AF-A0A925NYP0-F1
#
_entry.id   AF-A0A925NYP0-F1
#
_cell.length_a   1.000
_cell.length_b   1.000
_cell.length_c   1.000
_cell.angle_alpha   90.00
_cell.angle_beta   90.00
_cell.angle_gamma   90.00
#
_symmetry.space_group_name_H-M   'P 1'
#
loop_
_entity.id
_entity.type
_entity.pdbx_description
1 polymer ?
#
loop_
_entity_poly.entity_id
_entity_poly.type
_entity_poly.pdbx_seq_one_letter_code
_entity_poly.pdbx_strand_id
1 'polypeptide(L)'
;MFGDSSFHHIENDPEYSGLNVNQGIEPLPSVNENSVKRFLHHKKKKALTVSQYVEGILNGDITILSQAVTLVESSKPEHQEIAQEIIVKCLPFSGNSVRIGITGVPGVGKSTFIEAMGKFITSKGNKLAVLAIDPSSERTKGSILGDKTRMEDLSIDPLAYIRPSPSAGSLGGVARKT
;
A
#
# COMPACT_ATOMS: atom_id res chain seq x y z
N MET A 1 10.05 38.06 -45.17
CA MET A 1 9.38 37.70 -46.45
C MET A 1 9.30 36.18 -46.52
N PHE A 2 8.31 35.64 -47.22
CA PHE A 2 7.83 34.23 -47.20
C PHE A 2 6.94 33.98 -45.97
N GLY A 3 5.60 34.02 -46.03
CA GLY A 3 4.68 33.83 -47.14
C GLY A 3 3.72 32.71 -46.70
N ASP A 4 2.48 33.09 -46.37
CA ASP A 4 1.37 32.21 -46.03
C ASP A 4 1.32 30.98 -46.94
N SER A 5 1.31 29.78 -46.36
CA SER A 5 0.86 28.57 -47.04
C SER A 5 -0.39 28.08 -46.34
N SER A 6 -1.52 28.66 -46.74
CA SER A 6 -2.84 28.10 -46.52
C SER A 6 -2.87 26.72 -47.18
N PHE A 7 -2.80 25.66 -46.36
CA PHE A 7 -2.97 24.29 -46.82
C PHE A 7 -4.41 24.10 -47.29
N HIS A 8 -4.64 24.34 -48.59
CA HIS A 8 -5.92 24.08 -49.21
C HIS A 8 -6.01 22.58 -49.53
N HIS A 9 -6.66 21.83 -48.64
CA HIS A 9 -6.96 20.42 -48.87
C HIS A 9 -8.13 20.28 -49.85
N ILE A 10 -8.01 19.35 -50.80
CA ILE A 10 -8.98 19.07 -51.88
C ILE A 10 -10.37 18.70 -51.31
N GLU A 11 -10.41 18.19 -50.08
CA GLU A 11 -11.64 17.80 -49.37
C GLU A 11 -12.47 18.99 -48.85
N ASN A 12 -11.95 20.22 -48.90
CA ASN A 12 -12.69 21.44 -48.55
C ASN A 12 -13.32 22.13 -49.78
N ASP A 13 -13.25 21.51 -50.96
CA ASP A 13 -13.86 22.02 -52.19
C ASP A 13 -15.39 21.82 -52.17
N PRO A 14 -16.21 22.85 -52.46
CA PRO A 14 -17.67 22.75 -52.46
C PRO A 14 -18.24 21.72 -53.45
N GLU A 15 -17.47 21.21 -54.42
CA GLU A 15 -17.90 20.10 -55.29
C GLU A 15 -18.01 18.74 -54.56
N TYR A 16 -17.36 18.58 -53.40
CA TYR A 16 -17.45 17.37 -52.55
C TYR A 16 -18.60 17.48 -51.54
N SER A 17 -19.84 17.32 -52.01
CA SER A 17 -21.06 17.40 -51.17
C SER A 17 -21.21 16.31 -50.09
N GLY A 18 -20.30 15.33 -50.03
CA GLY A 18 -20.42 14.15 -49.18
C GLY A 18 -19.83 14.28 -47.77
N LEU A 19 -19.06 15.34 -47.47
CA LEU A 19 -18.36 15.46 -46.19
C LEU A 19 -18.15 16.93 -45.79
N ASN A 20 -18.85 17.37 -44.75
CA ASN A 20 -18.62 18.67 -44.10
C ASN A 20 -17.57 18.51 -43.00
N VAL A 21 -16.37 19.05 -43.21
CA VAL A 21 -15.32 19.08 -42.19
C VAL A 21 -15.61 20.22 -41.22
N ASN A 22 -16.06 19.88 -40.00
CA ASN A 22 -16.21 20.86 -38.93
C ASN A 22 -14.84 21.26 -38.38
N GLN A 23 -14.65 22.55 -38.08
CA GLN A 23 -13.45 23.01 -37.37
C GLN A 23 -13.31 22.25 -36.05
N GLY A 24 -12.11 21.72 -35.80
CA GLY A 24 -11.81 20.93 -34.60
C GLY A 24 -12.13 21.71 -33.32
N ILE A 25 -12.86 21.07 -32.42
CA ILE A 25 -13.12 21.57 -31.07
C ILE A 25 -11.78 21.67 -30.31
N GLU A 26 -11.56 22.79 -29.61
CA GLU A 26 -10.37 22.91 -28.76
C GLU A 26 -10.33 21.76 -27.75
N PRO A 27 -9.15 21.12 -27.55
CA PRO A 27 -9.02 20.03 -26.62
C PRO A 27 -9.35 20.53 -25.21
N LEU A 28 -10.38 19.93 -24.61
CA LEU A 28 -10.69 20.16 -23.20
C LEU A 28 -9.44 19.90 -22.35
N PRO A 29 -9.18 20.70 -21.30
CA PRO A 29 -8.04 20.49 -20.44
C PRO A 29 -8.08 19.06 -19.88
N SER A 30 -6.97 18.32 -20.07
CA SER A 30 -6.82 16.91 -19.68
C SER A 30 -6.90 16.69 -18.16
N VAL A 31 -6.92 17.77 -17.38
CA VAL A 31 -6.90 17.74 -15.93
C VAL A 31 -7.96 18.69 -15.39
N ASN A 32 -8.85 18.16 -14.55
CA ASN A 32 -9.82 18.96 -13.81
C ASN A 32 -9.12 19.69 -12.65
N GLU A 33 -9.03 21.02 -12.73
CA GLU A 33 -8.37 21.86 -11.72
C GLU A 33 -8.98 21.71 -10.32
N ASN A 34 -10.28 21.45 -10.20
CA ASN A 34 -10.93 21.23 -8.92
C ASN A 34 -10.50 19.89 -8.31
N SER A 35 -10.26 18.87 -9.14
CA SER A 35 -9.69 17.60 -8.71
C SER A 35 -8.25 17.76 -8.24
N VAL A 36 -7.45 18.59 -8.92
CA VAL A 36 -6.08 18.93 -8.52
C VAL A 36 -6.08 19.68 -7.19
N LYS A 37 -6.94 20.71 -7.04
CA LYS A 37 -7.05 21.48 -5.79
C LYS A 37 -7.46 20.60 -4.61
N ARG A 38 -8.45 19.70 -4.79
CA ARG A 38 -8.86 18.72 -3.76
C ARG A 38 -7.72 17.76 -3.40
N PHE A 39 -7.00 17.24 -4.39
CA PHE A 39 -5.86 16.36 -4.17
C PHE A 39 -4.74 17.06 -3.38
N LEU A 40 -4.37 18.29 -3.77
CA LEU A 40 -3.37 19.09 -3.07
C LEU A 40 -3.81 19.46 -1.64
N HIS A 41 -5.10 19.74 -1.43
CA HIS A 41 -5.65 20.02 -0.11
C HIS A 41 -5.64 18.79 0.79
N HIS A 42 -5.95 17.61 0.26
CA HIS A 42 -5.83 16.34 1.01
C HIS A 42 -4.37 15.92 1.25
N LYS A 43 -3.46 16.26 0.35
CA LYS A 43 -2.01 16.03 0.52
C LYS A 43 -1.42 16.86 1.68
N LYS A 44 -2.08 17.95 2.08
CA LYS A 44 -1.74 18.75 3.26
C LYS A 44 -2.20 18.16 4.60
N LYS A 45 -2.61 16.89 4.67
CA LYS A 45 -2.75 16.23 5.99
C LYS A 45 -1.40 16.31 6.71
N LYS A 46 -1.40 16.97 7.87
CA LYS A 46 -0.22 17.16 8.72
C LYS A 46 0.40 15.79 9.00
N ALA A 47 1.68 15.62 8.71
CA ALA A 47 2.41 14.41 9.05
C ALA A 47 2.30 14.17 10.57
N LEU A 48 1.99 12.93 10.96
CA LEU A 48 1.96 12.54 12.37
C LEU A 48 3.35 12.72 12.96
N THR A 49 3.41 13.22 14.20
CA THR A 49 4.65 13.28 14.95
C THR A 49 4.99 11.90 15.50
N VAL A 50 6.26 11.68 15.85
CA VAL A 50 6.72 10.43 16.51
C VAL A 50 5.87 10.11 17.75
N SER A 51 5.55 11.11 18.57
CA SER A 51 4.73 10.90 19.77
C SER A 51 3.31 10.44 19.44
N GLN A 52 2.69 10.98 18.38
CA GLN A 52 1.38 10.55 17.93
C GLN A 52 1.39 9.11 17.41
N TYR A 53 2.47 8.69 16.73
CA TYR A 53 2.65 7.29 16.35
C TYR A 53 2.72 6.38 17.57
N VAL A 54 3.57 6.72 18.54
CA VAL A 54 3.78 5.92 19.75
C VAL A 54 2.48 5.81 20.54
N GLU A 55 1.79 6.92 20.78
CA GLU A 55 0.52 6.93 21.50
C GLU A 55 -0.54 6.07 20.80
N GLY A 56 -0.69 6.21 19.48
CA GLY A 56 -1.62 5.40 18.70
C GLY A 56 -1.31 3.90 18.78
N ILE A 57 -0.03 3.53 18.67
CA ILE A 57 0.41 2.13 18.78
C ILE A 57 0.09 1.56 20.17
N LEU A 58 0.38 2.31 21.24
CA LEU A 58 0.12 1.86 22.61
C LEU A 58 -1.38 1.75 22.91
N ASN A 59 -2.20 2.62 22.31
CA ASN A 59 -3.66 2.55 22.38
C ASN A 59 -4.26 1.45 21.49
N GLY A 60 -3.45 0.76 20.67
CA GLY A 60 -3.90 -0.33 19.80
C GLY A 60 -4.56 0.14 18.50
N ASP A 61 -4.30 1.37 18.05
CA ASP A 61 -4.79 1.86 16.76
C ASP A 61 -4.07 1.15 15.61
N ILE A 62 -4.79 0.24 14.95
CA ILE A 62 -4.31 -0.56 13.82
C ILE A 62 -3.92 0.31 12.62
N THR A 63 -4.59 1.45 12.42
CA THR A 63 -4.30 2.36 11.31
C THR A 63 -2.96 3.04 11.52
N ILE A 64 -2.72 3.54 12.73
CA ILE A 64 -1.45 4.17 13.11
C ILE A 64 -0.32 3.13 13.08
N LEU A 65 -0.56 1.92 13.60
CA LEU A 65 0.40 0.81 13.51
C LEU A 65 0.77 0.50 12.05
N SER A 66 -0.22 0.42 11.16
CA SER A 66 0.01 0.15 9.73
C SER A 66 0.87 1.23 9.07
N GLN A 67 0.62 2.50 9.40
CA GLN A 67 1.40 3.63 8.89
C GLN A 67 2.83 3.59 9.43
N ALA A 68 3.02 3.30 10.72
CA ALA A 68 4.35 3.16 11.32
C ALA A 68 5.15 2.01 10.68
N VAL A 69 4.53 0.84 10.47
CA VAL A 69 5.15 -0.28 9.75
C VAL A 69 5.52 0.11 8.31
N THR A 70 4.68 0.89 7.64
CA THR A 70 4.99 1.42 6.29
C THR A 70 6.22 2.33 6.30
N LEU A 71 6.44 3.12 7.36
CA LEU A 71 7.66 3.91 7.53
C LEU A 71 8.90 3.01 7.69
N VAL A 72 8.79 1.94 8.48
CA VAL A 72 9.87 0.94 8.67
C VAL A 72 10.27 0.27 7.35
N GLU A 73 9.29 -0.06 6.51
CA GLU A 73 9.51 -0.71 5.20
C GLU A 73 10.04 0.25 4.13
N SER A 74 9.98 1.57 4.36
CA SER A 74 10.38 2.58 3.38
C SER A 74 11.90 2.61 3.12
N SER A 75 12.27 2.84 1.86
CA SER A 75 13.66 3.06 1.44
C SER A 75 14.15 4.49 1.64
N LYS A 76 13.26 5.47 1.87
CA LYS A 76 13.63 6.88 2.08
C LYS A 76 14.34 7.09 3.43
N PRO A 77 15.50 7.78 3.47
CA PRO A 77 16.22 8.07 4.70
C PRO A 77 15.38 8.80 5.76
N GLU A 78 14.64 9.83 5.36
CA GLU A 78 13.76 10.62 6.24
C GLU A 78 12.73 9.74 6.98
N HIS A 79 12.20 8.71 6.31
CA HIS A 79 11.25 7.78 6.94
C HIS A 79 11.95 6.84 7.92
N GLN A 80 13.21 6.47 7.65
CA GLN A 80 13.98 5.56 8.49
C GLN A 80 14.35 6.20 9.82
N GLU A 81 14.72 7.49 9.82
CA GLU A 81 14.99 8.26 11.04
C GLU A 81 13.75 8.27 11.95
N ILE A 82 12.59 8.64 11.40
CA ILE A 82 11.32 8.66 12.13
C ILE A 82 10.97 7.25 12.64
N ALA A 83 11.10 6.23 11.80
CA ALA A 83 10.80 4.85 12.15
C ALA A 83 11.69 4.34 13.30
N GLN A 84 12.98 4.66 13.27
CA GLN A 84 13.92 4.28 14.32
C GLN A 84 13.53 4.91 15.66
N GLU A 85 13.17 6.20 15.68
CA GLU A 85 12.69 6.85 16.89
C GLU A 85 11.40 6.21 17.44
N ILE A 86 10.45 5.88 16.57
CA ILE A 86 9.21 5.18 16.96
C ILE A 86 9.55 3.83 17.61
N ILE A 87 10.43 3.02 16.98
CA ILE A 87 10.86 1.72 17.49
C ILE A 87 11.47 1.88 18.87
N VAL A 88 12.45 2.77 19.04
CA VAL A 88 13.14 3.00 20.32
C VAL A 88 12.16 3.35 21.43
N LYS A 89 11.18 4.21 21.15
CA LYS A 89 10.15 4.59 22.14
C LYS A 89 9.15 3.47 22.44
N CYS A 90 8.93 2.54 21.50
CA CYS A 90 8.06 1.39 21.69
C CYS A 90 8.76 0.19 22.37
N LEU A 91 10.10 0.11 22.33
CA LEU A 91 10.87 -1.02 22.88
C LEU A 91 10.53 -1.37 24.34
N PRO A 92 10.35 -0.41 25.27
CA PRO A 92 9.99 -0.71 26.66
C PRO A 92 8.65 -1.45 26.82
N PHE A 93 7.76 -1.34 25.83
CA PHE A 93 6.44 -1.97 25.83
C PHE A 93 6.41 -3.27 25.01
N SER A 94 7.56 -3.68 24.47
CA SER A 94 7.70 -4.89 23.67
C SER A 94 8.00 -6.12 24.54
N GLY A 95 7.84 -7.32 23.97
CA GLY A 95 8.25 -8.57 24.63
C GLY A 95 7.15 -9.31 25.38
N ASN A 96 6.04 -8.63 25.74
CA ASN A 96 4.87 -9.28 26.34
C ASN A 96 3.96 -9.94 25.27
N SER A 97 4.52 -10.91 24.54
CA SER A 97 3.83 -11.60 23.44
C SER A 97 4.44 -12.97 23.18
N VAL A 98 3.63 -13.95 22.78
CA VAL A 98 4.11 -15.24 22.28
C VAL A 98 4.40 -15.13 20.78
N ARG A 99 5.57 -15.60 20.32
CA ARG A 99 6.00 -15.57 18.92
C ARG A 99 6.12 -16.99 18.38
N ILE A 100 5.34 -17.31 17.34
CA ILE A 100 5.26 -18.66 16.76
C ILE A 100 5.63 -18.57 15.28
N GLY A 101 6.65 -19.33 14.87
CA GLY A 101 6.99 -19.52 13.46
C GLY A 101 6.23 -20.71 12.88
N ILE A 102 5.54 -20.53 11.76
CA ILE A 102 4.82 -21.59 11.05
C ILE A 102 5.45 -21.74 9.66
N THR A 103 5.87 -22.96 9.34
CA THR A 103 6.48 -23.30 8.05
C THR A 103 5.86 -24.58 7.48
N GLY A 104 6.15 -24.87 6.22
CA GLY A 104 5.63 -26.04 5.51
C GLY A 104 5.63 -25.82 4.01
N VAL A 105 5.60 -26.92 3.26
CA VAL A 105 5.61 -26.91 1.79
C VAL A 105 4.43 -26.11 1.20
N PRO A 106 4.54 -25.59 -0.04
CA PRO A 106 3.40 -24.98 -0.72
C PRO A 106 2.22 -25.95 -0.78
N GLY A 107 1.00 -25.45 -0.56
CA GLY A 107 -0.23 -26.26 -0.63
C GLY A 107 -0.57 -27.10 0.62
N VAL A 108 0.29 -27.17 1.65
CA VAL A 108 0.02 -27.96 2.89
C VAL A 108 -1.12 -27.43 3.77
N GLY A 109 -1.74 -26.30 3.40
CA GLY A 109 -2.84 -25.70 4.16
C GLY A 109 -2.40 -24.75 5.30
N LYS A 110 -1.18 -24.18 5.25
CA LYS A 110 -0.69 -23.24 6.28
C LYS A 110 -1.66 -22.08 6.54
N SER A 111 -2.14 -21.40 5.49
CA SER A 111 -3.03 -20.25 5.64
C SER A 111 -4.37 -20.65 6.27
N THR A 112 -4.92 -21.81 5.90
CA THR A 112 -6.13 -22.38 6.51
C THR A 112 -5.93 -22.67 8.00
N PHE A 113 -4.78 -23.23 8.37
CA PHE A 113 -4.43 -23.45 9.77
C PHE A 113 -4.29 -22.14 10.55
N ILE A 114 -3.59 -21.14 10.00
CA ILE A 114 -3.42 -19.82 10.60
C ILE A 114 -4.76 -19.13 10.81
N GLU A 115 -5.68 -19.21 9.84
CA GLU A 115 -7.03 -18.65 9.97
C GLU A 115 -7.83 -19.32 11.09
N ALA A 116 -7.88 -20.64 11.12
CA ALA A 116 -8.61 -21.38 12.16
C ALA A 116 -8.03 -21.13 13.56
N MET A 117 -6.70 -21.19 13.70
CA MET A 117 -6.01 -20.88 14.95
C MET A 117 -6.24 -19.42 15.36
N GLY A 118 -6.18 -18.51 14.39
CA GLY A 118 -6.34 -17.09 14.64
C GLY A 118 -7.72 -16.73 15.18
N LYS A 119 -8.78 -17.26 14.55
CA LYS A 119 -10.16 -17.13 15.04
C LYS A 119 -10.33 -17.66 16.45
N PHE A 120 -9.70 -18.80 16.77
CA PHE A 120 -9.76 -19.34 18.12
C PHE A 120 -9.09 -18.40 19.13
N ILE A 121 -7.93 -17.83 18.79
CA ILE A 121 -7.22 -16.87 19.65
C ILE A 121 -8.06 -15.60 19.87
N THR A 122 -8.60 -15.02 18.80
CA THR A 122 -9.39 -13.78 18.87
C THR A 122 -10.75 -14.00 19.55
N SER A 123 -11.38 -15.17 19.38
CA SER A 123 -12.61 -15.54 20.10
C SER A 123 -12.45 -15.57 21.62
N LYS A 124 -11.21 -15.72 22.12
CA LYS A 124 -10.86 -15.63 23.54
C LYS A 124 -10.51 -14.21 24.01
N GLY A 125 -10.71 -13.20 23.16
CA GLY A 125 -10.39 -11.81 23.44
C GLY A 125 -8.91 -11.45 23.32
N ASN A 126 -8.07 -12.33 22.75
CA ASN A 126 -6.65 -12.05 22.56
C ASN A 126 -6.40 -11.36 21.22
N LYS A 127 -5.41 -10.46 21.19
CA LYS A 127 -4.96 -9.82 19.95
C LYS A 127 -3.97 -10.73 19.20
N LEU A 128 -4.08 -10.79 17.89
CA LEU A 128 -3.23 -11.59 17.02
C LEU A 128 -2.58 -10.71 15.95
N ALA A 129 -1.30 -10.91 15.69
CA ALA A 129 -0.62 -10.37 14.52
C ALA A 129 -0.08 -11.51 13.66
N VAL A 130 -0.35 -11.46 12.36
CA VAL A 130 0.16 -12.40 11.35
C VAL A 130 1.08 -11.64 10.41
N LEU A 131 2.36 -11.99 10.44
CA LEU A 131 3.39 -11.49 9.53
C LEU A 131 3.71 -12.60 8.52
N ALA A 132 3.18 -12.48 7.30
CA ALA A 132 3.36 -13.52 6.29
C ALA A 132 4.63 -13.27 5.48
N ILE A 133 5.64 -14.14 5.63
CA ILE A 133 6.91 -14.05 4.90
C ILE A 133 6.91 -15.06 3.76
N ASP A 134 6.82 -14.59 2.52
CA ASP A 134 6.88 -15.43 1.33
C ASP A 134 8.06 -15.05 0.42
N PRO A 135 9.11 -15.88 0.32
CA PRO A 135 10.25 -15.63 -0.57
C PRO A 135 9.85 -15.63 -2.05
N SER A 136 8.72 -16.24 -2.44
CA SER A 136 8.26 -16.25 -3.84
C SER A 136 7.77 -14.87 -4.33
N SER A 137 7.46 -13.96 -3.40
CA SER A 137 6.94 -12.63 -3.69
C SER A 137 7.92 -11.70 -4.43
N GLU A 138 9.25 -11.95 -4.34
CA GLU A 138 10.27 -11.19 -5.08
C GLU A 138 10.14 -11.39 -6.59
N ARG A 139 9.76 -12.60 -7.04
CA ARG A 139 9.72 -12.95 -8.46
C ARG A 139 8.42 -12.54 -9.15
N THR A 140 7.31 -12.51 -8.42
CA THR A 140 5.96 -12.35 -9.02
C THR A 140 5.28 -11.02 -8.72
N LYS A 141 5.86 -10.15 -7.87
CA LYS A 141 5.23 -8.90 -7.38
C LYS A 141 3.82 -9.11 -6.76
N GLY A 142 3.39 -10.35 -6.51
CA GLY A 142 1.97 -10.72 -6.45
C GLY A 142 1.51 -11.47 -5.19
N SER A 143 2.39 -11.78 -4.24
CA SER A 143 2.00 -12.57 -3.05
C SER A 143 1.25 -11.77 -1.98
N ILE A 144 1.30 -10.43 -2.04
CA ILE A 144 0.65 -9.51 -1.08
C ILE A 144 -0.87 -9.75 -1.00
N LEU A 145 -1.51 -10.00 -2.14
CA LEU A 145 -2.95 -10.31 -2.17
C LEU A 145 -3.22 -11.76 -1.76
N GLY A 146 -2.37 -12.70 -2.17
CA GLY A 146 -2.61 -14.14 -2.04
C GLY A 146 -2.79 -14.63 -0.60
N ASP A 147 -2.04 -14.10 0.36
CA ASP A 147 -2.21 -14.50 1.77
C ASP A 147 -3.37 -13.77 2.45
N LYS A 148 -3.64 -12.51 2.09
CA LYS A 148 -4.76 -11.75 2.64
C LYS A 148 -6.12 -12.23 2.11
N THR A 149 -6.20 -12.67 0.86
CA THR A 149 -7.44 -13.24 0.27
C THR A 149 -7.69 -14.69 0.66
N ARG A 150 -6.69 -15.38 1.25
CA ARG A 150 -6.84 -16.76 1.75
C ARG A 150 -7.29 -16.83 3.22
N MET A 151 -7.34 -15.70 3.92
CA MET A 151 -7.76 -15.59 5.31
C MET A 151 -8.91 -14.58 5.42
N GLU A 152 -10.02 -14.88 4.75
CA GLU A 152 -11.13 -13.93 4.51
C GLU A 152 -11.70 -13.39 5.83
N ASP A 153 -11.99 -14.28 6.78
CA ASP A 153 -12.66 -13.90 8.02
C ASP A 153 -11.69 -13.27 9.02
N LEU A 154 -10.46 -13.79 9.11
CA LEU A 154 -9.44 -13.23 10.00
C LEU A 154 -8.97 -11.85 9.52
N SER A 155 -9.07 -11.56 8.21
CA SER A 155 -8.65 -10.28 7.64
C SER A 155 -9.53 -9.08 8.02
N ILE A 156 -10.77 -9.35 8.46
CA ILE A 156 -11.74 -8.33 8.90
C ILE A 156 -11.94 -8.32 10.42
N ASP A 157 -11.30 -9.24 11.16
CA ASP A 157 -11.37 -9.31 12.61
C ASP A 157 -10.62 -8.10 13.25
N PRO A 158 -11.28 -7.26 14.06
CA PRO A 158 -10.64 -6.09 14.67
C PRO A 158 -9.55 -6.44 15.70
N LEU A 159 -9.48 -7.68 16.18
CA LEU A 159 -8.42 -8.18 17.06
C LEU A 159 -7.26 -8.80 16.28
N ALA A 160 -7.37 -8.91 14.96
CA ALA A 160 -6.33 -9.45 14.10
C ALA A 160 -5.67 -8.34 13.25
N TYR A 161 -4.34 -8.40 13.17
CA TYR A 161 -3.55 -7.57 12.27
C TYR A 161 -2.76 -8.45 11.31
N ILE A 162 -3.09 -8.39 10.03
CA ILE A 162 -2.43 -9.20 8.99
C ILE A 162 -1.59 -8.29 8.09
N ARG A 163 -0.28 -8.53 8.07
CA ARG A 163 0.67 -7.82 7.20
C ARG A 163 1.41 -8.82 6.31
N PRO A 164 1.19 -8.79 4.98
CA PRO A 164 2.06 -9.50 4.06
C PRO A 164 3.44 -8.85 4.02
N SER A 165 4.50 -9.65 4.05
CA SER A 165 5.88 -9.18 4.03
C SER A 165 6.25 -8.72 2.63
N PRO A 166 6.78 -7.49 2.46
CA PRO A 166 7.58 -7.17 1.30
C PRO A 166 8.92 -7.89 1.42
N SER A 167 9.24 -8.78 0.49
CA SER A 167 10.59 -9.33 0.38
C SER A 167 11.53 -8.22 -0.07
N ALA A 168 12.14 -7.53 0.88
CA ALA A 168 13.15 -6.51 0.64
C ALA A 168 14.50 -7.16 0.26
N GLY A 169 14.54 -7.85 -0.89
CA GLY A 169 15.75 -8.25 -1.60
C GLY A 169 16.71 -9.20 -0.87
N SER A 170 16.23 -9.95 0.14
CA SER A 170 17.05 -10.87 0.92
C SER A 170 16.24 -12.10 1.30
N LEU A 171 16.86 -13.26 1.08
CA LEU A 171 16.29 -14.59 1.33
C LEU A 171 15.97 -14.75 2.82
N GLY A 172 14.72 -14.46 3.19
CA GLY A 172 14.16 -14.79 4.49
C GLY A 172 13.34 -13.71 5.17
N GLY A 173 13.25 -12.48 4.64
CA GLY A 173 12.55 -11.38 5.37
C GLY A 173 13.14 -11.07 6.76
N VAL A 174 14.24 -11.74 7.11
CA VAL A 174 15.06 -11.60 8.30
C VAL A 174 16.47 -11.33 7.78
N ALA A 175 16.99 -10.14 8.12
CA ALA A 175 18.23 -9.52 7.63
C ALA A 175 18.10 -8.86 6.23
N ARG A 176 18.32 -7.55 6.08
CA ARG A 176 19.51 -6.81 6.52
C ARG A 176 19.22 -5.30 6.69
N LYS A 177 19.08 -4.83 7.93
CA LYS A 177 19.36 -3.44 8.34
C LYS A 177 19.90 -3.50 9.77
N THR A 178 21.21 -3.68 9.85
CA THR A 178 22.00 -3.19 10.99
C THR A 178 21.79 -1.68 11.12
#